data_AF-A6T0T0-F1
#
_entry.id   AF-A6T0T0-F1
#
_cell.length_a   1.000
_cell.length_b   1.000
_cell.length_c   1.000
_cell.angle_alpha   90.00
_cell.angle_beta   90.00
_cell.angle_gamma   90.00
#
_symmetry.space_group_name_H-M   'P 1'
#
loop_
_entity.id
_entity.type
_entity.pdbx_description
1 polymer ?
#
loop_
_entity_poly.entity_id
_entity_poly.type
_entity_poly.pdbx_seq_one_letter_code
_entity_poly.pdbx_strand_id
1 'polypeptide(L)'
;MLQLVLLLGVATAQIALQGEKTARNDRDRLIAFQAAEAALLDAELDIRHSPDISESRSYIFSAESSPGFPETGDSSCGSGIQNVYLGLCRAIADGRTPTWKTLDFTDDAPLTVHTVAYGRFTGNAFPFGAGSLPARAPRYAIELLDDKSISQFSGKPAYFYRVTAIGFGVRETTQVVLQTVYRKSLPAGASGIQAPLRAGRLSWREMINWPELSLVDRKCQERRCE
;
A
#
# COMPACT_ATOMS: atom_id res chain seq x y z
N MET A 1 -3.78 -51.39 28.12
CA MET A 1 -2.47 -50.73 27.88
C MET A 1 -2.21 -50.39 26.42
N LEU A 2 -2.30 -51.33 25.46
CA LEU A 2 -2.06 -51.05 24.03
C LEU A 2 -2.94 -49.93 23.44
N GLN A 3 -4.22 -49.89 23.83
CA GLN A 3 -5.17 -48.85 23.40
C GLN A 3 -4.75 -47.45 23.86
N LEU A 4 -4.20 -47.31 25.07
CA LEU A 4 -3.73 -46.02 25.59
C LEU A 4 -2.51 -45.53 24.83
N VAL A 5 -1.57 -46.43 24.51
CA VAL A 5 -0.38 -46.11 23.72
C VAL A 5 -0.77 -45.71 22.29
N LEU A 6 -1.75 -46.39 21.68
CA LEU A 6 -2.24 -46.05 20.35
C LEU A 6 -2.91 -44.66 20.33
N LEU A 7 -3.77 -44.37 21.31
CA LEU A 7 -4.42 -43.06 21.44
C LEU A 7 -3.41 -41.93 21.64
N LEU A 8 -2.37 -42.17 22.46
CA LEU A 8 -1.29 -41.22 22.66
C LEU A 8 -0.50 -40.98 21.36
N GLY A 9 -0.22 -42.05 20.60
CA GLY A 9 0.45 -41.96 19.30
C GLY A 9 -0.37 -41.19 18.24
N VAL A 10 -1.69 -41.39 18.20
CA VAL A 10 -2.58 -40.63 17.31
C VAL A 10 -2.62 -39.16 17.71
N ALA A 11 -2.68 -38.85 19.01
CA ALA A 11 -2.68 -37.48 19.50
C ALA A 11 -1.39 -36.73 19.14
N THR A 12 -0.22 -37.35 19.32
CA THR A 12 1.06 -36.73 18.93
C THR A 12 1.16 -36.50 17.42
N ALA A 13 0.67 -37.44 16.60
CA ALA A 13 0.63 -37.28 15.15
C ALA A 13 -0.28 -36.11 14.71
N GLN A 14 -1.46 -35.97 15.34
CA GLN A 14 -2.37 -34.86 15.05
C GLN A 14 -1.78 -33.50 15.44
N ILE A 15 -1.10 -33.41 16.59
CA ILE A 15 -0.40 -32.19 17.03
C ILE A 15 0.68 -31.81 16.00
N ALA A 16 1.48 -32.77 15.52
CA ALA A 16 2.50 -32.51 14.52
C ALA A 16 1.92 -31.98 13.20
N LEU A 17 0.83 -32.60 12.70
CA LEU A 17 0.15 -32.15 11.48
C LEU A 17 -0.49 -30.76 11.62
N GLN A 18 -1.03 -30.44 12.80
CA GLN A 18 -1.56 -29.10 13.06
C GLN A 18 -0.43 -28.06 13.10
N GLY A 19 0.68 -28.37 13.78
CA GLY A 19 1.85 -27.50 13.82
C GLY A 19 2.44 -27.22 12.43
N GLU A 20 2.48 -28.24 11.57
CA GLU A 20 2.93 -28.09 10.19
C GLU A 20 2.04 -27.14 9.38
N LYS A 21 0.70 -27.27 9.50
CA LYS A 21 -0.24 -26.37 8.82
C LYS A 21 -0.09 -24.92 9.29
N THR A 22 0.04 -24.71 10.60
CA THR A 22 0.28 -23.38 11.17
C THR A 22 1.59 -22.80 10.65
N ALA A 23 2.69 -23.56 10.70
CA ALA A 23 3.99 -23.10 10.20
C ALA A 23 3.97 -22.75 8.70
N ARG A 24 3.25 -23.52 7.89
CA ARG A 24 3.06 -23.21 6.45
C ARG A 24 2.28 -21.92 6.25
N ASN A 25 1.21 -21.70 7.01
CA ASN A 25 0.40 -20.48 6.93
C ASN A 25 1.17 -19.25 7.43
N ASP A 26 1.93 -19.38 8.52
CA ASP A 26 2.77 -18.30 9.04
C ASP A 26 3.86 -17.92 8.05
N ARG A 27 4.52 -18.91 7.43
CA ARG A 27 5.50 -18.67 6.37
C ARG A 27 4.89 -17.93 5.19
N ASP A 28 3.72 -18.38 4.73
CA ASP A 28 3.01 -17.76 3.62
C ASP A 28 2.64 -16.29 3.92
N ARG A 29 2.19 -16.01 5.15
CA ARG A 29 1.93 -14.65 5.62
C ARG A 29 3.20 -13.80 5.68
N LEU A 30 4.32 -14.34 6.17
CA LEU A 30 5.59 -13.61 6.22
C LEU A 30 6.08 -13.22 4.82
N ILE A 31 5.90 -14.10 3.83
CA ILE A 31 6.20 -13.80 2.42
C ILE A 31 5.31 -12.65 1.92
N ALA A 32 4.01 -12.70 2.20
CA ALA A 32 3.10 -11.61 1.87
C ALA A 32 3.49 -10.29 2.53
N PHE A 33 3.87 -10.33 3.81
CA PHE A 33 4.31 -9.15 4.56
C PHE A 33 5.58 -8.55 3.97
N GLN A 34 6.58 -9.37 3.64
CA GLN A 34 7.81 -8.92 3.01
C GLN A 34 7.56 -8.30 1.63
N ALA A 35 6.67 -8.89 0.83
CA ALA A 35 6.25 -8.34 -0.46
C ALA A 35 5.54 -6.98 -0.28
N ALA A 36 4.68 -6.85 0.73
CA ALA A 36 3.96 -5.61 1.02
C ALA A 36 4.93 -4.48 1.45
N GLU A 37 5.89 -4.79 2.33
CA GLU A 37 6.90 -3.82 2.75
C GLU A 37 7.81 -3.42 1.59
N ALA A 38 8.12 -4.35 0.68
CA ALA A 38 8.87 -4.03 -0.54
C ALA A 38 8.13 -3.00 -1.40
N ALA A 39 6.84 -3.19 -1.69
CA ALA A 39 6.04 -2.21 -2.43
C ALA A 39 5.88 -0.87 -1.69
N LEU A 40 5.79 -0.90 -0.35
CA LEU A 40 5.75 0.30 0.46
C LEU A 40 7.06 1.11 0.34
N LEU A 41 8.21 0.44 0.41
CA LEU A 41 9.52 1.06 0.22
C LEU A 41 9.71 1.56 -1.23
N ASP A 42 9.22 0.82 -2.21
CA ASP A 42 9.25 1.22 -3.62
C ASP A 42 8.46 2.51 -3.87
N ALA A 43 7.27 2.63 -3.28
CA ALA A 43 6.48 3.86 -3.32
C ALA A 43 7.16 5.03 -2.61
N GLU A 44 7.88 4.79 -1.49
CA GLU A 44 8.66 5.83 -0.83
C GLU A 44 9.83 6.32 -1.71
N LEU A 45 10.43 5.42 -2.50
CA LEU A 45 11.44 5.78 -3.51
C LEU A 45 10.82 6.57 -4.65
N ASP A 46 9.65 6.15 -5.17
CA ASP A 46 8.87 6.90 -6.17
C ASP A 46 8.63 8.35 -5.71
N ILE A 47 8.22 8.57 -4.45
CA ILE A 47 7.99 9.91 -3.89
C ILE A 47 9.28 10.72 -3.71
N ARG A 48 10.31 10.09 -3.14
CA ARG A 48 11.54 10.79 -2.72
C ARG A 48 12.44 11.06 -3.90
N HIS A 49 12.91 9.98 -4.52
CA HIS A 49 13.91 9.97 -5.58
C HIS A 49 14.04 8.53 -6.10
N SER A 50 13.44 8.26 -7.25
CA SER A 50 13.62 7.02 -7.98
C SER A 50 15.04 6.93 -8.57
N PRO A 51 15.68 5.75 -8.51
CA PRO A 51 17.02 5.53 -9.06
C PRO A 51 17.05 5.45 -10.59
N ASP A 52 15.92 5.11 -11.24
CA ASP A 52 15.79 5.05 -12.69
C ASP A 52 15.17 6.34 -13.24
N ILE A 53 16.00 7.18 -13.83
CA ILE A 53 15.59 8.49 -14.36
C ILE A 53 14.57 8.36 -15.51
N SER A 54 14.62 7.26 -16.28
CA SER A 54 13.79 7.09 -17.48
C SER A 54 12.32 6.80 -17.16
N GLU A 55 12.08 6.04 -16.09
CA GLU A 55 10.74 5.69 -15.62
C GLU A 55 10.31 6.55 -14.41
N SER A 56 11.21 7.38 -13.86
CA SER A 56 10.93 8.18 -12.67
C SER A 56 9.86 9.25 -12.90
N ARG A 57 8.94 9.34 -11.94
CA ARG A 57 8.03 10.47 -11.77
C ARG A 57 8.26 11.26 -10.48
N SER A 58 9.40 11.07 -9.82
CA SER A 58 9.67 11.70 -8.51
C SER A 58 9.60 13.23 -8.51
N TYR A 59 9.73 13.85 -9.70
CA TYR A 59 9.62 15.29 -9.92
C TYR A 59 8.19 15.84 -9.75
N ILE A 60 7.17 14.97 -9.78
CA ILE A 60 5.76 15.35 -9.58
C ILE A 60 5.50 15.60 -8.08
N PHE A 61 6.17 14.87 -7.19
CA PHE A 61 5.92 15.02 -5.76
C PHE A 61 6.58 16.28 -5.20
N SER A 62 5.84 17.06 -4.44
CA SER A 62 6.29 18.28 -3.76
C SER A 62 5.73 18.34 -2.35
N ALA A 63 6.39 19.06 -1.46
CA ALA A 63 5.84 19.32 -0.13
C ALA A 63 4.75 20.42 -0.14
N GLU A 64 4.76 21.28 -1.16
CA GLU A 64 3.92 22.50 -1.23
C GLU A 64 3.03 22.57 -2.48
N SER A 65 3.10 21.57 -3.35
CA SER A 65 2.25 21.50 -4.55
C SER A 65 1.77 20.07 -4.82
N SER A 66 0.69 19.96 -5.59
CA SER A 66 -0.02 18.71 -5.86
C SER A 66 -0.18 18.39 -7.35
N PRO A 67 0.85 18.56 -8.21
CA PRO A 67 0.67 18.30 -9.63
C PRO A 67 0.34 16.82 -9.86
N GLY A 68 -0.52 16.53 -10.84
CA GLY A 68 -0.86 15.15 -11.20
C GLY A 68 -1.79 14.41 -10.24
N PHE A 69 -2.16 15.02 -9.11
CA PHE A 69 -3.19 14.48 -8.24
C PHE A 69 -4.58 14.99 -8.67
N PRO A 70 -5.62 14.14 -8.60
CA PRO A 70 -7.01 14.55 -8.82
C PRO A 70 -7.41 15.72 -7.91
N GLU A 71 -8.33 16.55 -8.37
CA GLU A 71 -8.87 17.66 -7.58
C GLU A 71 -9.73 17.17 -6.41
N THR A 72 -9.92 18.02 -5.40
CA THR A 72 -10.77 17.73 -4.24
C THR A 72 -12.22 17.52 -4.67
N GLY A 73 -12.78 16.34 -4.39
CA GLY A 73 -14.17 16.01 -4.70
C GLY A 73 -14.33 14.99 -5.81
N ASP A 74 -13.27 14.75 -6.60
CA ASP A 74 -13.17 13.58 -7.46
C ASP A 74 -12.62 12.39 -6.64
N SER A 75 -13.27 11.24 -6.75
CA SER A 75 -12.82 9.98 -6.14
C SER A 75 -11.91 9.18 -7.06
N SER A 76 -11.62 9.68 -8.27
CA SER A 76 -10.80 8.96 -9.24
C SER A 76 -9.33 8.99 -8.83
N CYS A 77 -8.64 7.86 -8.95
CA CYS A 77 -7.18 7.82 -8.97
C CYS A 77 -6.73 7.81 -10.43
N GLY A 78 -5.52 8.28 -10.72
CA GLY A 78 -4.95 8.11 -12.05
C GLY A 78 -4.91 6.63 -12.44
N SER A 79 -5.34 6.32 -13.66
CA SER A 79 -5.46 4.96 -14.18
C SER A 79 -4.64 4.72 -15.43
N GLY A 80 -4.38 3.44 -15.70
CA GLY A 80 -3.73 2.95 -16.90
C GLY A 80 -2.20 2.89 -16.79
N ILE A 81 -1.60 1.80 -17.25
CA ILE A 81 -0.16 1.52 -17.06
C ILE A 81 0.78 2.50 -17.80
N GLN A 82 0.25 3.19 -18.80
CA GLN A 82 0.98 4.21 -19.59
C GLN A 82 0.83 5.62 -19.01
N ASN A 83 0.00 5.81 -17.99
CA ASN A 83 -0.24 7.10 -17.38
C ASN A 83 0.80 7.37 -16.29
N VAL A 84 1.53 8.49 -16.38
CA VAL A 84 2.50 8.91 -15.36
C VAL A 84 1.84 9.16 -13.99
N TYR A 85 0.54 9.46 -13.98
CA TYR A 85 -0.26 9.66 -12.76
C TYR A 85 -0.90 8.38 -12.21
N LEU A 86 -0.58 7.20 -12.76
CA LEU A 86 -1.11 5.91 -12.30
C LEU A 86 -0.99 5.75 -10.78
N GLY A 87 -2.10 5.44 -10.12
CA GLY A 87 -2.14 5.22 -8.67
C GLY A 87 -1.82 6.44 -7.82
N LEU A 88 -1.86 7.65 -8.39
CA LEU A 88 -1.98 8.89 -7.63
C LEU A 88 -3.46 9.14 -7.35
N CYS A 89 -3.79 9.29 -6.06
CA CYS A 89 -5.14 9.44 -5.55
C CYS A 89 -5.25 10.70 -4.71
N ARG A 90 -6.45 11.28 -4.60
CA ARG A 90 -6.76 12.34 -3.65
C ARG A 90 -7.56 11.76 -2.48
N ALA A 91 -7.24 12.18 -1.26
CA ALA A 91 -8.07 11.83 -0.11
C ALA A 91 -9.41 12.58 -0.18
N ILE A 92 -10.51 11.85 -0.01
CA ILE A 92 -11.85 12.42 0.08
C ILE A 92 -12.08 12.99 1.48
N ALA A 93 -12.93 14.02 1.57
CA ALA A 93 -13.30 14.68 2.83
C ALA A 93 -13.94 13.73 3.86
N ASP A 94 -13.89 14.16 5.12
CA ASP A 94 -14.39 13.42 6.28
C ASP A 94 -15.86 12.99 6.11
N GLY A 95 -16.17 11.74 6.48
CA GLY A 95 -17.52 11.18 6.42
C GLY A 95 -17.83 10.28 5.21
N ARG A 96 -16.92 10.15 4.24
CA ARG A 96 -17.02 9.19 3.13
C ARG A 96 -16.00 8.05 3.26
N THR A 97 -16.22 6.94 2.56
CA THR A 97 -15.24 5.85 2.46
C THR A 97 -13.92 6.39 1.87
N PRO A 98 -12.77 6.21 2.54
CA PRO A 98 -11.48 6.65 2.03
C PRO A 98 -11.11 6.00 0.69
N THR A 99 -10.50 6.78 -0.22
CA THR A 99 -10.18 6.35 -1.60
C THR A 99 -9.37 5.06 -1.63
N TRP A 100 -8.34 4.93 -0.78
CA TRP A 100 -7.50 3.73 -0.70
C TRP A 100 -8.26 2.43 -0.36
N LYS A 101 -9.43 2.49 0.27
CA LYS A 101 -10.26 1.29 0.54
C LYS A 101 -11.03 0.83 -0.68
N THR A 102 -11.34 1.74 -1.60
CA THR A 102 -12.13 1.46 -2.80
C THR A 102 -11.31 0.94 -3.96
N LEU A 103 -9.97 0.97 -3.84
CA LEU A 103 -9.06 0.50 -4.87
C LEU A 103 -9.02 -1.03 -4.93
N ASP A 104 -9.09 -1.57 -6.14
CA ASP A 104 -8.75 -2.98 -6.37
C ASP A 104 -7.24 -3.15 -6.58
N PHE A 105 -6.57 -3.64 -5.55
CA PHE A 105 -5.14 -3.96 -5.56
C PHE A 105 -4.81 -5.29 -6.26
N THR A 106 -5.82 -5.99 -6.77
CA THR A 106 -5.68 -7.22 -7.56
C THR A 106 -6.01 -7.01 -9.04
N ASP A 107 -6.39 -5.80 -9.44
CA ASP A 107 -6.63 -5.46 -10.85
C ASP A 107 -5.31 -5.35 -11.63
N ASP A 108 -5.26 -6.00 -12.78
CA ASP A 108 -4.15 -5.96 -13.73
C ASP A 108 -4.59 -5.42 -15.11
N ALA A 109 -5.82 -4.93 -15.25
CA ALA A 109 -6.36 -4.42 -16.50
C ALA A 109 -5.56 -3.19 -16.97
N PRO A 110 -4.80 -3.27 -18.09
CA PRO A 110 -3.81 -2.25 -18.44
C PRO A 110 -4.33 -0.82 -18.61
N LEU A 111 -5.62 -0.67 -18.96
CA LEU A 111 -6.24 0.64 -19.23
C LEU A 111 -6.99 1.22 -18.03
N THR A 112 -7.43 0.39 -17.10
CA THR A 112 -8.32 0.80 -15.99
C THR A 112 -7.70 0.62 -14.62
N VAL A 113 -6.54 -0.05 -14.52
CA VAL A 113 -5.87 -0.26 -13.24
C VAL A 113 -5.53 1.07 -12.58
N HIS A 114 -5.84 1.17 -11.28
CA HIS A 114 -5.59 2.35 -10.45
C HIS A 114 -4.46 2.14 -9.43
N THR A 115 -3.74 1.03 -9.51
CA THR A 115 -2.63 0.70 -8.60
C THR A 115 -1.35 0.49 -9.39
N VAL A 116 -0.23 0.82 -8.77
CA VAL A 116 1.10 0.74 -9.38
C VAL A 116 1.72 -0.62 -9.04
N ALA A 117 2.15 -1.37 -10.05
CA ALA A 117 2.97 -2.56 -9.82
C ALA A 117 4.36 -2.14 -9.32
N TYR A 118 4.93 -2.91 -8.40
CA TYR A 118 6.31 -2.73 -7.93
C TYR A 118 7.27 -2.49 -9.11
N GLY A 119 8.16 -1.51 -8.97
CA GLY A 119 9.19 -1.25 -9.97
C GLY A 119 8.78 -0.28 -11.07
N ARG A 120 7.48 -0.02 -11.27
CA ARG A 120 6.99 0.73 -12.45
C ARG A 120 7.65 2.10 -12.62
N PHE A 121 7.85 2.82 -11.52
CA PHE A 121 8.45 4.17 -11.51
C PHE A 121 9.85 4.21 -10.89
N THR A 122 10.38 3.06 -10.46
CA THR A 122 11.68 2.94 -9.78
C THR A 122 12.69 2.12 -10.57
N GLY A 123 12.26 1.36 -11.57
CA GLY A 123 13.08 0.41 -12.32
C GLY A 123 13.45 -0.85 -11.53
N ASN A 124 13.00 -0.98 -10.28
CA ASN A 124 13.31 -2.15 -9.45
C ASN A 124 12.60 -3.41 -9.97
N ALA A 125 13.29 -4.55 -9.89
CA ALA A 125 12.70 -5.85 -10.21
C ALA A 125 12.32 -6.59 -8.92
N PHE A 126 11.18 -7.27 -8.94
CA PHE A 126 10.72 -8.12 -7.83
C PHE A 126 10.50 -9.56 -8.31
N PRO A 127 11.08 -10.57 -7.65
CA PRO A 127 10.86 -11.96 -8.03
C PRO A 127 9.51 -12.49 -7.50
N PHE A 128 8.69 -13.06 -8.39
CA PHE A 128 7.39 -13.66 -8.05
C PHE A 128 7.06 -14.85 -9.00
N GLY A 129 6.05 -15.64 -8.66
CA GLY A 129 5.41 -16.64 -9.52
C GLY A 129 5.75 -18.11 -9.21
N ALA A 130 7.02 -18.46 -8.99
CA ALA A 130 7.44 -19.86 -8.86
C ALA A 130 7.95 -20.25 -7.46
N GLY A 131 7.65 -21.49 -7.04
CA GLY A 131 8.20 -22.09 -5.83
C GLY A 131 7.71 -21.41 -4.55
N SER A 132 8.65 -20.92 -3.73
CA SER A 132 8.34 -20.21 -2.48
C SER A 132 8.32 -18.69 -2.62
N LEU A 133 8.19 -18.18 -3.85
CA LEU A 133 8.04 -16.76 -4.12
C LEU A 133 6.57 -16.34 -3.97
N PRO A 134 6.30 -15.04 -3.77
CA PRO A 134 4.96 -14.47 -3.89
C PRO A 134 4.26 -14.92 -5.18
N ALA A 135 2.97 -15.22 -5.12
CA ALA A 135 2.17 -15.62 -6.28
C ALA A 135 2.10 -14.51 -7.34
N ARG A 136 2.12 -13.25 -6.89
CA ARG A 136 1.97 -12.04 -7.70
C ARG A 136 2.93 -10.96 -7.23
N ALA A 137 3.27 -10.05 -8.15
CA ALA A 137 4.01 -8.85 -7.80
C ALA A 137 3.20 -7.98 -6.81
N PRO A 138 3.84 -7.41 -5.78
CA PRO A 138 3.17 -6.49 -4.88
C PRO A 138 2.86 -5.18 -5.59
N ARG A 139 1.86 -4.45 -5.09
CA ARG A 139 1.35 -3.22 -5.71
C ARG A 139 1.13 -2.13 -4.67
N TYR A 140 1.14 -0.87 -5.09
CA TYR A 140 0.87 0.26 -4.20
C TYR A 140 0.00 1.34 -4.85
N ALA A 141 -0.55 2.22 -4.02
CA ALA A 141 -1.18 3.47 -4.42
C ALA A 141 -0.74 4.58 -3.47
N ILE A 142 -0.63 5.80 -4.00
CA ILE A 142 -0.18 7.00 -3.29
C ILE A 142 -1.32 7.99 -3.25
N GLU A 143 -1.77 8.31 -2.04
CA GLU A 143 -2.87 9.22 -1.81
C GLU A 143 -2.37 10.52 -1.17
N LEU A 144 -2.80 11.66 -1.70
CA LEU A 144 -2.42 12.97 -1.21
C LEU A 144 -3.38 13.45 -0.12
N LEU A 145 -2.82 13.93 0.99
CA LEU A 145 -3.55 14.51 2.12
C LEU A 145 -3.08 15.93 2.37
N ASP A 146 -4.03 16.79 2.73
CA ASP A 146 -3.73 18.16 3.17
C ASP A 146 -3.19 18.17 4.60
N ASP A 147 -2.02 18.74 4.79
CA ASP A 147 -1.49 19.11 6.10
C ASP A 147 -2.11 20.43 6.53
N LYS A 148 -3.38 20.38 6.98
CA LYS A 148 -4.16 21.59 7.32
C LYS A 148 -3.47 22.44 8.39
N SER A 149 -2.78 21.82 9.34
CA SER A 149 -2.13 22.55 10.44
C SER A 149 -0.92 23.35 9.92
N ILE A 150 -0.04 22.73 9.14
CA ILE A 150 1.09 23.44 8.53
C ILE A 150 0.61 24.41 7.47
N SER A 151 -0.45 24.08 6.74
CA SER A 151 -0.98 24.97 5.70
C SER A 151 -1.51 26.27 6.29
N GLN A 152 -2.25 26.18 7.40
CA GLN A 152 -2.75 27.33 8.13
C GLN A 152 -1.61 28.13 8.79
N PHE A 153 -0.62 27.46 9.37
CA PHE A 153 0.51 28.11 10.03
C PHE A 153 1.44 28.85 9.06
N SER A 154 1.75 28.24 7.91
CA SER A 154 2.69 28.78 6.93
C SER A 154 2.05 29.72 5.90
N GLY A 155 0.72 29.71 5.78
CA GLY A 155 -0.01 30.42 4.73
C GLY A 155 0.18 29.85 3.32
N LYS A 156 0.79 28.66 3.19
CA LYS A 156 1.04 27.95 1.94
C LYS A 156 0.46 26.54 2.01
N PRO A 157 0.03 25.92 0.90
CA PRO A 157 -0.36 24.51 0.93
C PRO A 157 0.79 23.63 1.42
N ALA A 158 0.47 22.66 2.27
CA ALA A 158 1.39 21.64 2.74
C ALA A 158 0.71 20.27 2.65
N TYR A 159 1.46 19.24 2.30
CA TYR A 159 0.91 17.92 2.03
C TYR A 159 1.65 16.76 2.72
N PHE A 160 0.91 15.68 2.93
CA PHE A 160 1.44 14.35 3.21
C PHE A 160 1.02 13.36 2.13
N TYR A 161 1.77 12.27 2.02
CA TYR A 161 1.46 11.15 1.15
C TYR A 161 1.11 9.92 1.99
N ARG A 162 -0.09 9.39 1.85
CA ARG A 162 -0.46 8.09 2.39
C ARG A 162 -0.23 7.05 1.32
N VAL A 163 0.74 6.18 1.56
CA VAL A 163 1.00 5.04 0.70
C VAL A 163 0.27 3.84 1.27
N THR A 164 -0.52 3.17 0.43
CA THR A 164 -1.13 1.87 0.74
C THR A 164 -0.53 0.84 -0.19
N ALA A 165 0.02 -0.24 0.34
CA ALA A 165 0.70 -1.28 -0.42
C ALA A 165 0.14 -2.66 -0.06
N ILE A 166 -0.04 -3.52 -1.07
CA ILE A 166 -0.41 -4.92 -0.91
C ILE A 166 0.79 -5.81 -1.24
N GLY A 167 0.93 -6.90 -0.51
CA GLY A 167 1.80 -8.02 -0.83
C GLY A 167 1.04 -9.34 -0.79
N PHE A 168 1.52 -10.28 -1.59
CA PHE A 168 0.92 -11.60 -1.76
C PHE A 168 1.87 -12.67 -1.25
N GLY A 169 1.31 -13.70 -0.59
CA GLY A 169 2.04 -14.90 -0.21
C GLY A 169 2.30 -15.78 -1.42
N VAL A 170 2.84 -16.97 -1.19
CA VAL A 170 2.89 -18.06 -2.17
C VAL A 170 1.48 -18.41 -2.65
N ARG A 171 0.47 -18.26 -1.79
CA ARG A 171 -0.93 -18.28 -2.19
C ARG A 171 -1.42 -16.86 -2.45
N GLU A 172 -2.08 -16.65 -3.57
CA GLU A 172 -2.66 -15.34 -3.94
C GLU A 172 -3.74 -14.86 -2.95
N THR A 173 -4.41 -15.79 -2.27
CA THR A 173 -5.39 -15.48 -1.21
C THR A 173 -4.74 -14.96 0.07
N THR A 174 -3.44 -15.21 0.27
CA THR A 174 -2.70 -14.73 1.43
C THR A 174 -2.21 -13.32 1.14
N GLN A 175 -2.92 -12.34 1.67
CA GLN A 175 -2.69 -10.93 1.39
C GLN A 175 -2.33 -10.19 2.68
N VAL A 176 -1.34 -9.32 2.59
CA VAL A 176 -1.00 -8.36 3.64
C VAL A 176 -1.05 -6.97 3.05
N VAL A 177 -1.72 -6.04 3.72
CA VAL A 177 -1.78 -4.65 3.32
C VAL A 177 -1.13 -3.79 4.39
N LEU A 178 -0.16 -2.97 3.97
CA LEU A 178 0.55 -2.04 4.82
C LEU A 178 0.24 -0.61 4.40
N GLN A 179 0.30 0.30 5.35
CA GLN A 179 0.09 1.71 5.10
C GLN A 179 1.12 2.56 5.84
N THR A 180 1.69 3.54 5.14
CA THR A 180 2.59 4.55 5.70
C THR A 180 2.11 5.95 5.37
N VAL A 181 2.47 6.90 6.22
CA VAL A 181 2.36 8.33 5.91
C VAL A 181 3.77 8.88 5.75
N TYR A 182 4.01 9.51 4.61
CA TYR A 182 5.31 10.02 4.19
C TYR A 182 5.24 11.53 3.95
N ARG A 183 6.28 12.25 4.38
CA ARG A 183 6.44 13.69 4.12
C ARG A 183 7.70 13.94 3.29
N LYS A 184 7.57 14.69 2.20
CA LYS A 184 8.71 15.16 1.41
C LYS A 184 9.41 16.31 2.15
N SER A 185 10.74 16.41 2.02
CA SER A 185 11.48 17.52 2.60
C SER A 185 11.04 18.84 1.98
N LEU A 186 10.84 19.87 2.81
CA LEU A 186 10.62 21.23 2.34
C LEU A 186 11.93 21.82 1.78
N PRO A 187 11.90 22.62 0.71
CA PRO A 187 13.07 23.36 0.24
C PRO A 187 13.60 24.28 1.36
N ALA A 188 14.92 24.33 1.52
CA ALA A 188 15.57 25.25 2.45
C ALA A 188 15.22 26.70 2.04
N GLY A 189 14.45 27.41 2.87
CA GLY A 189 13.95 28.76 2.60
C GLY A 189 12.42 28.89 2.53
N ALA A 190 11.68 27.77 2.47
CA ALA A 190 10.22 27.80 2.47
C ALA A 190 9.60 27.74 3.89
N SER A 191 10.31 27.14 4.84
CA SER A 191 9.91 27.11 6.24
C SER A 191 10.21 28.45 6.94
N GLY A 192 9.18 29.29 7.12
CA GLY A 192 9.12 30.25 8.22
C GLY A 192 8.99 29.57 9.60
N ILE A 193 9.42 28.31 9.72
CA ILE A 193 9.25 27.42 10.87
C ILE A 193 10.61 27.28 11.55
N GLN A 194 10.68 27.59 12.85
CA GLN A 194 11.90 27.63 13.65
C GLN A 194 12.59 26.26 13.86
N ALA A 195 11.97 25.17 13.40
CA ALA A 195 12.52 23.81 13.42
C ALA A 195 12.21 23.08 12.09
N PRO A 196 13.16 22.29 11.55
CA PRO A 196 12.93 21.54 10.32
C PRO A 196 11.82 20.51 10.53
N LEU A 197 10.75 20.57 9.74
CA LEU A 197 9.73 19.52 9.73
C LEU A 197 10.38 18.19 9.32
N ARG A 198 10.14 17.14 10.11
CA ARG A 198 10.69 15.81 9.85
C ARG A 198 10.23 15.32 8.47
N ALA A 199 11.17 15.19 7.55
CA ALA A 199 10.96 14.50 6.27
C ALA A 199 11.08 12.98 6.46
N GLY A 200 10.44 12.22 5.57
CA GLY A 200 10.46 10.77 5.59
C GLY A 200 9.16 10.14 6.11
N ARG A 201 9.26 8.88 6.53
CA ARG A 201 8.18 8.08 7.11
C ARG A 201 7.79 8.65 8.49
N LEU A 202 6.51 9.04 8.62
CA LEU A 202 5.92 9.59 9.85
C LEU A 202 5.17 8.54 10.67
N SER A 203 4.50 7.61 9.99
CA SER A 203 3.76 6.52 10.64
C SER A 203 3.78 5.27 9.77
N TRP A 204 3.60 4.11 10.39
CA TRP A 204 3.47 2.82 9.71
C TRP A 204 2.39 2.00 10.43
N ARG A 205 1.56 1.29 9.67
CA ARG A 205 0.58 0.34 10.22
C ARG A 205 0.29 -0.80 9.25
N GLU A 206 -0.02 -1.95 9.81
CA GLU A 206 -0.63 -3.06 9.09
C GLU A 206 -2.16 -2.92 9.11
N MET A 207 -2.80 -3.16 7.97
CA MET A 207 -4.26 -3.16 7.84
C MET A 207 -4.80 -4.54 8.15
N ILE A 208 -5.10 -4.76 9.43
CA ILE A 208 -5.75 -5.98 9.90
C ILE A 208 -7.16 -6.07 9.28
N ASN A 209 -7.59 -7.28 8.91
CA ASN A 209 -8.90 -7.58 8.30
C ASN A 209 -9.17 -6.90 6.94
N TRP A 210 -8.13 -6.71 6.13
CA TRP A 210 -8.26 -6.16 4.77
C TRP A 210 -9.36 -6.80 3.89
N PRO A 211 -9.54 -8.14 3.85
CA PRO A 211 -10.59 -8.74 3.04
C PRO A 211 -11.99 -8.24 3.40
N GLU A 212 -12.28 -8.07 4.70
CA GLU A 212 -13.56 -7.56 5.17
C GLU A 212 -13.74 -6.07 4.84
N LEU A 213 -12.68 -5.29 5.02
CA LEU A 213 -12.68 -3.86 4.70
C LEU A 213 -12.91 -3.59 3.21
N SER A 214 -12.33 -4.39 2.33
CA SER A 214 -12.48 -4.24 0.88
C SER A 214 -13.82 -4.77 0.32
N LEU A 215 -14.45 -5.74 0.99
CA LEU A 215 -15.72 -6.34 0.54
C LEU A 215 -16.96 -5.56 0.98
N VAL A 216 -16.94 -4.97 2.19
CA VAL A 216 -18.05 -4.15 2.71
C VAL A 216 -18.28 -2.94 1.79
N ASP A 217 -17.21 -2.29 1.36
CA ASP A 217 -17.31 -1.10 0.51
C ASP A 217 -17.67 -1.41 -0.96
N ARG A 218 -17.21 -2.52 -1.55
CA ARG A 218 -17.66 -2.94 -2.91
C ARG A 218 -19.17 -3.15 -2.96
N LYS A 219 -19.75 -3.78 -1.93
CA LYS A 219 -21.21 -3.94 -1.81
C LYS A 219 -21.94 -2.61 -1.58
N CYS A 220 -21.32 -1.63 -0.89
CA CYS A 220 -21.88 -0.28 -0.72
C CYS A 220 -21.81 0.54 -2.01
N GLN A 221 -20.74 0.43 -2.80
CA GLN A 221 -20.62 1.08 -4.11
C GLN A 221 -21.67 0.56 -5.11
N GLU A 222 -21.97 -0.74 -5.09
CA GLU A 222 -23.00 -1.33 -5.95
C GLU A 222 -24.43 -1.00 -5.49
N ARG A 223 -24.66 -0.68 -4.20
CA ARG A 223 -26.02 -0.48 -3.63
C ARG A 223 -26.34 0.89 -3.07
N ARG A 224 -25.47 1.91 -3.26
CA ARG A 224 -25.72 3.31 -2.88
C ARG A 224 -26.33 3.41 -1.46
N CYS A 225 -25.60 2.92 -0.46
CA CYS A 225 -26.07 2.96 0.92
C CYS A 225 -26.26 4.42 1.37
N GLU A 226 -27.46 4.72 1.87
CA GLU A 226 -27.86 5.98 2.50
C GLU A 226 -27.13 6.22 3.83
#